data_AF-A0AAV7XJA5-F1
#
_entry.id   AF-A0AAV7XJA5-F1
#
_cell.length_a   1.000
_cell.length_b   1.000
_cell.length_c   1.000
_cell.angle_alpha   90.00
_cell.angle_beta   90.00
_cell.angle_gamma   90.00
#
_symmetry.space_group_name_H-M   'P 1'
#
loop_
_entity.id
_entity.type
_entity.pdbx_description
1 polymer ?
#
loop_
_entity_poly.entity_id
_entity_poly.type
_entity_poly.pdbx_seq_one_letter_code
_entity_poly.pdbx_strand_id
1 'polypeptide(L)'
;MSGKDAEKLILEKGKNGSFLVRESQSKPGDYVLSVRTDDKVTHVMIRCHEKFYLVGGETKFDSLSELIEYYRKNPMVETSGTVVHLKQPFNATRINASGIDSRVKELQSDVLQKENGLSMGKAGFWEEFESLQQQECRHLFSRNEGQKPENRNKNRYKNILPFDHTRVKLRDVDPNEPGAEYINANYIKPEEESLLNGPPKQYIATQGCLPSTMGDFWHMVWQEKTRVIVMTTKEVERGKNKCAKYWPEEEGQTKEYKKIKVRNVLESKTADYTLREFAVSQVDGEEERKVYHYHFQAWPDHGVPADPGCVLNFLHHVNARQESIVGAGPVLVHCSAGIGRTGTFIVIDMILDQIKRLGLDCEIDIQRTIQMVRSQRSGMVQTEAQYKFVYLAVQHHIETASQRKLAEQKSLQLGREYTNIRYSTETTAPAAGAATAGCQNALGLGLGLSDSGRSLSRSTTSIPGASLTGTSSLGPLPGGPGPGGVGVGGSVVGVTSGTLLRSVSSGAPSSLTASERERPPDEIPRTIYENIPLKERKLSTNSHAVAVTAVATGNPPPPPPRKAI
;
A
#
# COMPACT_ATOMS: atom_id res chain seq x y z
N MET A 1 9.44 23.08 7.43
CA MET A 1 8.04 23.56 7.56
C MET A 1 8.04 25.06 7.81
N SER A 2 7.23 25.85 7.10
CA SER A 2 7.13 27.31 7.35
C SER A 2 6.23 27.66 8.53
N GLY A 3 6.23 28.93 8.94
CA GLY A 3 5.27 29.44 9.92
C GLY A 3 3.81 29.32 9.45
N LYS A 4 3.53 29.67 8.19
CA LYS A 4 2.19 29.60 7.59
C LYS A 4 1.68 28.16 7.48
N ASP A 5 2.56 27.21 7.13
CA ASP A 5 2.19 25.79 7.09
C ASP A 5 1.85 25.27 8.49
N ALA A 6 2.68 25.61 9.48
CA ALA A 6 2.46 25.21 10.86
C ALA A 6 1.16 25.80 11.43
N GLU A 7 0.88 27.08 11.15
CA GLU A 7 -0.36 27.75 11.52
C GLU A 7 -1.58 27.04 10.90
N LYS A 8 -1.58 26.83 9.57
CA LYS A 8 -2.64 26.11 8.86
C LYS A 8 -2.87 24.71 9.44
N LEU A 9 -1.82 23.90 9.58
CA LEU A 9 -1.92 22.52 10.07
C LEU A 9 -2.47 22.45 11.51
N ILE A 10 -1.99 23.34 12.38
CA ILE A 10 -2.43 23.39 13.79
C ILE A 10 -3.89 23.89 13.91
N LEU A 11 -4.34 24.82 13.06
CA LEU A 11 -5.72 25.29 13.08
C LEU A 11 -6.71 24.28 12.47
N GLU A 12 -6.33 23.57 11.40
CA GLU A 12 -7.18 22.57 10.71
C GLU A 12 -7.30 21.23 11.46
N LYS A 13 -6.20 20.77 12.08
CA LYS A 13 -6.10 19.43 12.69
C LYS A 13 -5.78 19.44 14.20
N GLY A 14 -5.21 20.52 14.74
CA GLY A 14 -4.81 20.62 16.16
C GLY A 14 -5.95 21.05 17.09
N LYS A 15 -5.84 20.66 18.36
CA LYS A 15 -6.73 21.09 19.46
C LYS A 15 -6.12 22.29 20.21
N ASN A 16 -6.89 23.00 21.02
CA ASN A 16 -6.33 24.09 21.84
C ASN A 16 -5.19 23.57 22.75
N GLY A 17 -4.05 24.26 22.79
CA GLY A 17 -2.80 23.79 23.42
C GLY A 17 -2.03 22.70 22.65
N SER A 18 -2.37 22.46 21.37
CA SER A 18 -1.53 21.63 20.48
C SER A 18 -0.28 22.39 20.06
N PHE A 19 0.90 21.76 20.13
CA PHE A 19 2.16 22.41 19.81
C PHE A 19 3.10 21.58 18.91
N LEU A 20 3.89 22.24 18.07
CA LEU A 20 5.01 21.62 17.35
C LEU A 20 6.27 22.49 17.44
N VAL A 21 7.44 21.85 17.34
CA VAL A 21 8.72 22.54 17.13
C VAL A 21 9.09 22.42 15.65
N ARG A 22 9.60 23.51 15.06
CA ARG A 22 10.10 23.59 13.68
C ARG A 22 11.35 24.45 13.64
N GLU A 23 12.13 24.35 12.57
CA GLU A 23 13.26 25.25 12.34
C GLU A 23 12.81 26.72 12.08
N SER A 24 13.69 27.66 12.38
CA SER A 24 13.48 29.09 12.15
C SER A 24 13.93 29.51 10.74
N GLN A 25 12.99 29.59 9.80
CA GLN A 25 13.27 30.12 8.45
C GLN A 25 13.82 31.56 8.46
N SER A 26 13.53 32.34 9.50
CA SER A 26 14.06 33.69 9.71
C SER A 26 15.50 33.72 10.24
N LYS A 27 15.98 32.63 10.86
CA LYS A 27 17.30 32.52 11.49
C LYS A 27 17.78 31.06 11.46
N PRO A 28 18.51 30.63 10.42
CA PRO A 28 19.05 29.27 10.36
C PRO A 28 19.85 28.93 11.62
N GLY A 29 19.56 27.77 12.22
CA GLY A 29 20.13 27.32 13.50
C GLY A 29 19.25 27.59 14.74
N ASP A 30 18.34 28.58 14.68
CA ASP A 30 17.28 28.75 15.70
C ASP A 30 16.07 27.85 15.37
N TYR A 31 15.22 27.62 16.38
CA TYR A 31 13.97 26.86 16.28
C TYR A 31 12.76 27.74 16.67
N VAL A 32 11.55 27.29 16.36
CA VAL A 32 10.30 27.95 16.72
C VAL A 32 9.29 26.93 17.23
N LEU A 33 8.83 27.15 18.46
CA LEU A 33 7.71 26.44 19.07
C LEU A 33 6.40 27.14 18.65
N SER A 34 5.56 26.44 17.91
CA SER A 34 4.28 26.93 17.39
C SER A 34 3.15 26.27 18.18
N VAL A 35 2.28 27.05 18.83
CA VAL A 35 1.28 26.57 19.80
C VAL A 35 -0.11 27.12 19.47
N ARG A 36 -1.14 26.27 19.43
CA ARG A 36 -2.54 26.73 19.33
C ARG A 36 -2.96 27.40 20.63
N THR A 37 -3.33 28.67 20.55
CA THR A 37 -3.94 29.45 21.62
C THR A 37 -5.34 29.85 21.15
N ASP A 38 -6.32 29.00 21.48
CA ASP A 38 -7.71 29.08 21.02
C ASP A 38 -7.85 29.11 19.49
N ASP A 39 -8.09 30.27 18.89
CA ASP A 39 -8.30 30.45 17.44
C ASP A 39 -7.10 31.06 16.70
N LYS A 40 -5.98 31.30 17.39
CA LYS A 40 -4.71 31.75 16.81
C LYS A 40 -3.58 30.73 17.06
N VAL A 41 -2.43 30.94 16.43
CA VAL A 41 -1.19 30.19 16.70
C VAL A 41 -0.10 31.15 17.17
N THR A 42 0.31 31.02 18.43
CA THR A 42 1.46 31.75 18.98
C THR A 42 2.76 31.08 18.52
N HIS A 43 3.70 31.87 17.98
CA HIS A 43 5.03 31.41 17.58
C HIS A 43 6.11 31.92 18.55
N VAL A 44 6.68 31.03 19.34
CA VAL A 44 7.73 31.32 20.33
C VAL A 44 9.10 30.95 19.75
N MET A 45 10.02 31.90 19.66
CA MET A 45 11.39 31.66 19.17
C MET A 45 12.23 30.95 20.23
N ILE A 46 12.80 29.81 19.87
CA ILE A 46 13.83 29.10 20.63
C ILE A 46 15.18 29.42 20.00
N ARG A 47 16.09 30.06 20.75
CA ARG A 47 17.46 30.29 20.29
C ARG A 47 18.35 29.11 20.59
N CYS A 48 19.31 28.83 19.69
CA CYS A 48 20.39 27.87 19.94
C CYS A 48 21.72 28.64 20.14
N HIS A 49 22.36 28.47 21.30
CA HIS A 49 23.64 29.13 21.62
C HIS A 49 24.56 28.16 22.37
N GLU A 50 25.77 27.93 21.86
CA GLU A 50 26.77 27.04 22.48
C GLU A 50 26.24 25.62 22.79
N LYS A 51 25.32 25.12 21.94
CA LYS A 51 24.53 23.88 22.08
C LYS A 51 23.38 23.91 23.10
N PHE A 52 23.20 24.98 23.85
CA PHE A 52 22.05 25.17 24.74
C PHE A 52 20.85 25.79 24.00
N TYR A 53 19.65 25.38 24.41
CA TYR A 53 18.38 25.91 23.91
C TYR A 53 17.79 26.92 24.90
N LEU A 54 17.26 28.03 24.40
CA LEU A 54 16.83 29.20 25.19
C LEU A 54 15.51 29.78 24.67
N VAL A 55 14.58 30.16 25.55
CA VAL A 55 13.36 30.91 25.21
C VAL A 55 13.29 32.17 26.07
N GLY A 56 13.45 33.34 25.44
CA GLY A 56 13.18 34.67 26.02
C GLY A 56 14.12 35.17 27.13
N GLY A 57 14.51 34.31 28.08
CA GLY A 57 15.34 34.62 29.25
C GLY A 57 16.58 33.74 29.39
N GLU A 58 17.09 33.64 30.62
CA GLU A 58 18.41 33.06 30.92
C GLU A 58 18.43 31.54 31.09
N THR A 59 17.27 30.89 31.23
CA THR A 59 17.17 29.44 31.46
C THR A 59 17.62 28.64 30.24
N LYS A 60 18.82 28.05 30.35
CA LYS A 60 19.42 27.13 29.37
C LYS A 60 18.91 25.70 29.56
N PHE A 61 18.76 24.97 28.47
CA PHE A 61 18.45 23.54 28.44
C PHE A 61 19.43 22.80 27.51
N ASP A 62 19.83 21.58 27.85
CA ASP A 62 20.77 20.78 27.04
C ASP A 62 20.09 20.14 25.82
N SER A 63 18.76 20.00 25.84
CA SER A 63 17.95 19.49 24.73
C SER A 63 16.63 20.25 24.53
N LEU A 64 16.12 20.20 23.30
CA LEU A 64 14.75 20.65 22.98
C LEU A 64 13.69 19.86 23.78
N SER A 65 13.96 18.59 24.10
CA SER A 65 13.04 17.73 24.86
C SER A 65 12.85 18.24 26.31
N GLU A 66 13.93 18.60 26.99
CA GLU A 66 13.89 19.17 28.34
C GLU A 66 13.23 20.54 28.37
N LEU A 67 13.54 21.40 27.38
CA LEU A 67 12.92 22.71 27.22
C LEU A 67 11.39 22.59 27.08
N ILE A 68 10.92 21.66 26.24
CA ILE A 68 9.48 21.40 26.05
C ILE A 68 8.85 20.84 27.33
N GLU A 69 9.51 19.90 28.02
CA GLU A 69 8.98 19.31 29.24
C GLU A 69 8.96 20.29 30.42
N TYR A 70 9.91 21.24 30.47
CA TYR A 70 9.88 22.36 31.41
C TYR A 70 8.71 23.30 31.14
N TYR A 71 8.53 23.78 29.90
CA TYR A 71 7.44 24.70 29.56
C TYR A 71 6.06 24.05 29.47
N ARG A 72 5.98 22.70 29.44
CA ARG A 72 4.74 21.94 29.71
C ARG A 72 4.29 22.05 31.16
N LYS A 73 5.23 22.05 32.10
CA LYS A 73 4.98 22.19 33.55
C LYS A 73 4.87 23.66 33.98
N ASN A 74 5.55 24.56 33.28
CA ASN A 74 5.61 26.00 33.55
C ASN A 74 5.12 26.78 32.31
N PRO A 75 3.80 27.01 32.14
CA PRO A 75 3.26 27.67 30.95
C PRO A 75 3.83 29.09 30.74
N MET A 76 4.16 29.42 29.50
CA MET A 76 4.62 30.78 29.13
C MET A 76 3.44 31.76 29.07
N VAL A 77 3.72 33.06 29.16
CA VAL A 77 2.71 34.12 28.97
C VAL A 77 3.15 35.03 27.83
N GLU A 78 2.29 35.21 26.83
CA GLU A 78 2.48 36.13 25.71
C GLU A 78 2.30 37.59 26.19
N THR A 79 2.94 38.57 25.55
CA THR A 79 2.82 40.01 25.89
C THR A 79 1.38 40.55 25.89
N SER A 80 0.45 39.83 25.25
CA SER A 80 -1.01 40.09 25.27
C SER A 80 -1.72 39.66 26.57
N GLY A 81 -1.04 38.97 27.48
CA GLY A 81 -1.63 38.26 28.62
C GLY A 81 -2.13 36.84 28.30
N THR A 82 -2.01 36.36 27.05
CA THR A 82 -2.43 34.99 26.67
C THR A 82 -1.49 33.96 27.29
N VAL A 83 -2.01 32.98 28.05
CA VAL A 83 -1.21 31.88 28.61
C VAL A 83 -1.04 30.76 27.57
N VAL A 84 0.22 30.39 27.28
CA VAL A 84 0.61 29.44 26.25
C VAL A 84 0.84 28.06 26.88
N HIS A 85 -0.21 27.24 26.90
CA HIS A 85 -0.17 25.90 27.49
C HIS A 85 0.25 24.82 26.48
N LEU A 86 1.36 24.11 26.75
CA LEU A 86 1.85 22.99 25.93
C LEU A 86 1.13 21.67 26.28
N LYS A 87 -0.19 21.60 26.01
CA LYS A 87 -1.06 20.50 26.45
C LYS A 87 -0.76 19.16 25.76
N GLN A 88 -0.73 19.15 24.42
CA GLN A 88 -0.46 17.94 23.64
C GLN A 88 0.47 18.22 22.45
N PRO A 89 1.42 17.33 22.12
CA PRO A 89 2.20 17.49 20.91
C PRO A 89 1.30 17.37 19.67
N PHE A 90 1.61 18.14 18.64
CA PHE A 90 1.04 18.02 17.31
C PHE A 90 2.00 17.16 16.47
N ASN A 91 1.84 15.84 16.58
CA ASN A 91 2.73 14.86 15.98
C ASN A 91 2.75 15.03 14.45
N ALA A 92 3.91 15.39 13.90
CA ALA A 92 4.11 15.47 12.46
C ALA A 92 4.23 14.06 11.88
N THR A 93 3.35 13.71 10.94
CA THR A 93 3.38 12.43 10.21
C THR A 93 4.37 12.43 9.05
N ARG A 94 4.91 13.61 8.71
CA ARG A 94 5.98 13.80 7.74
C ARG A 94 7.34 13.61 8.41
N ILE A 95 8.18 12.80 7.79
CA ILE A 95 9.54 12.46 8.24
C ILE A 95 10.52 12.53 7.07
N ASN A 96 11.81 12.64 7.35
CA ASN A 96 12.82 12.29 6.35
C ASN A 96 12.83 10.76 6.17
N ALA A 97 12.89 10.28 4.92
CA ALA A 97 12.83 8.86 4.62
C ALA A 97 13.98 8.08 5.30
N SER A 98 15.20 8.62 5.28
CA SER A 98 16.35 8.06 6.01
C SER A 98 16.13 7.88 7.52
N GLY A 99 15.24 8.67 8.13
CA GLY A 99 14.91 8.63 9.56
C GLY A 99 13.80 7.65 9.95
N ILE A 100 13.26 6.85 9.02
CA ILE A 100 12.06 6.05 9.28
C ILE A 100 12.20 5.03 10.41
N ASP A 101 13.38 4.44 10.61
CA ASP A 101 13.64 3.52 11.74
C ASP A 101 13.42 4.21 13.10
N SER A 102 13.81 5.49 13.23
CA SER A 102 13.55 6.27 14.44
C SER A 102 12.06 6.54 14.62
N ARG A 103 11.32 6.84 13.55
CA ARG A 103 9.85 7.03 13.60
C ARG A 103 9.11 5.73 13.95
N VAL A 104 9.56 4.59 13.43
CA VAL A 104 8.98 3.28 13.76
C VAL A 104 9.23 2.93 15.21
N LYS A 105 10.43 3.18 15.74
CA LYS A 105 10.75 3.00 17.16
C LYS A 105 9.89 3.90 18.05
N GLU A 106 9.73 5.16 17.68
CA GLU A 106 8.87 6.12 18.38
C GLU A 106 7.41 5.62 18.45
N LEU A 107 6.78 5.35 17.30
CA LEU A 107 5.40 4.84 17.19
C LEU A 107 5.18 3.47 17.86
N GLN A 108 6.25 2.75 18.17
CA GLN A 108 6.26 1.46 18.86
C GLN A 108 6.48 1.59 20.39
N SER A 109 6.97 2.73 20.87
CA SER A 109 7.56 2.88 22.23
C SER A 109 6.57 3.09 23.37
N ASP A 110 5.34 3.57 23.11
CA ASP A 110 4.35 3.91 24.14
C ASP A 110 3.92 2.71 25.02
N VAL A 111 4.24 1.48 24.61
CA VAL A 111 4.05 0.27 25.42
C VAL A 111 4.85 0.30 26.74
N LEU A 112 5.88 1.16 26.83
CA LEU A 112 6.81 1.24 27.96
C LEU A 112 6.43 2.26 29.04
N GLN A 113 5.47 3.18 28.84
CA GLN A 113 5.05 4.14 29.89
C GLN A 113 4.16 3.51 31.00
N LYS A 114 4.32 2.20 31.26
CA LYS A 114 3.47 1.42 32.20
C LYS A 114 3.75 1.68 33.68
N GLU A 115 4.91 2.22 34.04
CA GLU A 115 5.34 2.29 35.45
C GLU A 115 4.75 3.48 36.22
N ASN A 116 4.29 4.54 35.54
CA ASN A 116 3.83 5.80 36.17
C ASN A 116 2.29 5.96 36.25
N GLY A 117 1.52 4.88 36.05
CA GLY A 117 0.13 4.75 36.51
C GLY A 117 -0.98 5.66 35.93
N LEU A 118 -0.66 6.64 35.07
CA LEU A 118 -1.63 7.67 34.61
C LEU A 118 -1.67 7.86 33.09
N SER A 119 -1.89 6.79 32.32
CA SER A 119 -2.44 6.88 30.97
C SER A 119 -3.07 5.57 30.51
N MET A 120 -4.23 5.62 29.84
CA MET A 120 -4.78 4.51 29.04
C MET A 120 -4.50 4.73 27.54
N GLY A 121 -3.36 5.34 27.24
CA GLY A 121 -2.87 5.56 25.87
C GLY A 121 -2.65 4.24 25.14
N LYS A 122 -3.02 4.22 23.86
CA LYS A 122 -2.70 3.13 22.93
C LYS A 122 -1.49 3.57 22.10
N ALA A 123 -0.77 2.61 21.52
CA ALA A 123 0.48 2.89 20.80
C ALA A 123 0.29 3.90 19.65
N GLY A 124 1.31 4.73 19.37
CA GLY A 124 1.23 5.78 18.37
C GLY A 124 0.77 5.34 16.97
N PHE A 125 1.04 4.09 16.56
CA PHE A 125 0.47 3.50 15.33
C PHE A 125 -1.08 3.50 15.32
N TRP A 126 -1.72 3.23 16.46
CA TRP A 126 -3.17 3.32 16.62
C TRP A 126 -3.63 4.77 16.58
N GLU A 127 -2.94 5.71 17.25
CA GLU A 127 -3.33 7.12 17.24
C GLU A 127 -3.28 7.75 15.83
N GLU A 128 -2.24 7.46 15.05
CA GLU A 128 -2.16 7.91 13.65
C GLU A 128 -3.25 7.27 12.78
N PHE A 129 -3.55 5.99 12.98
CA PHE A 129 -4.56 5.27 12.19
C PHE A 129 -5.99 5.72 12.52
N GLU A 130 -6.31 5.96 13.80
CA GLU A 130 -7.60 6.52 14.22
C GLU A 130 -7.78 7.97 13.76
N SER A 131 -6.71 8.76 13.71
CA SER A 131 -6.74 10.10 13.12
C SER A 131 -7.19 10.05 11.65
N LEU A 132 -6.77 9.04 10.88
CA LEU A 132 -7.30 8.78 9.53
C LEU A 132 -8.78 8.38 9.56
N GLN A 133 -9.18 7.47 10.45
CA GLN A 133 -10.59 7.05 10.57
C GLN A 133 -11.52 8.23 10.91
N GLN A 134 -11.12 9.12 11.82
CA GLN A 134 -11.88 10.31 12.20
C GLN A 134 -11.97 11.32 11.05
N GLN A 135 -10.96 11.37 10.16
CA GLN A 135 -10.96 12.21 8.97
C GLN A 135 -11.87 11.68 7.85
N GLU A 136 -12.14 10.36 7.76
CA GLU A 136 -13.08 9.81 6.75
C GLU A 136 -14.49 10.40 6.88
N CYS A 137 -14.94 10.72 8.10
CA CYS A 137 -16.23 11.37 8.36
C CYS A 137 -16.36 12.77 7.74
N ARG A 138 -15.25 13.43 7.37
CA ARG A 138 -15.24 14.74 6.68
C ARG A 138 -15.30 14.63 5.15
N HIS A 139 -15.08 13.44 4.58
CA HIS A 139 -14.88 13.22 3.14
C HIS A 139 -15.99 12.35 2.52
N LEU A 140 -17.25 12.77 2.68
CA LEU A 140 -18.43 12.07 2.18
C LEU A 140 -18.68 12.29 0.67
N PHE A 141 -17.74 11.84 -0.17
CA PHE A 141 -17.92 11.86 -1.63
C PHE A 141 -19.06 10.94 -2.09
N SER A 142 -19.71 11.31 -3.20
CA SER A 142 -20.85 10.58 -3.76
C SER A 142 -20.45 9.21 -4.31
N ARG A 143 -21.38 8.25 -4.18
CA ARG A 143 -21.23 6.83 -4.58
C ARG A 143 -22.52 6.35 -5.27
N ASN A 144 -23.24 7.28 -5.89
CA ASN A 144 -24.61 7.13 -6.35
C ASN A 144 -24.71 6.06 -7.44
N GLU A 145 -23.70 5.99 -8.30
CA GLU A 145 -23.63 5.01 -9.38
C GLU A 145 -23.48 3.58 -8.84
N GLY A 146 -22.75 3.40 -7.73
CA GLY A 146 -22.66 2.11 -7.04
C GLY A 146 -23.91 1.73 -6.24
N GLN A 147 -24.78 2.69 -5.93
CA GLN A 147 -26.03 2.47 -5.20
C GLN A 147 -27.23 2.13 -6.10
N LYS A 148 -27.13 2.39 -7.41
CA LYS A 148 -28.16 2.06 -8.41
C LYS A 148 -28.61 0.59 -8.33
N PRO A 149 -29.93 0.28 -8.39
CA PRO A 149 -30.44 -1.09 -8.23
C PRO A 149 -29.80 -2.12 -9.16
N GLU A 150 -29.48 -1.71 -10.38
CA GLU A 150 -28.97 -2.53 -11.47
C GLU A 150 -27.48 -2.90 -11.22
N ASN A 151 -26.74 -1.95 -10.63
CA ASN A 151 -25.34 -2.14 -10.24
C ASN A 151 -25.16 -2.90 -8.93
N ARG A 152 -26.23 -3.09 -8.13
CA ARG A 152 -26.18 -3.80 -6.84
C ARG A 152 -25.56 -5.19 -6.94
N ASN A 153 -25.87 -5.94 -7.99
CA ASN A 153 -25.35 -7.30 -8.22
C ASN A 153 -23.95 -7.32 -8.86
N LYS A 154 -23.42 -6.16 -9.26
CA LYS A 154 -22.02 -5.97 -9.69
C LYS A 154 -21.10 -5.67 -8.50
N ASN A 155 -21.61 -5.53 -7.27
CA ASN A 155 -20.85 -5.22 -6.06
C ASN A 155 -20.72 -6.43 -5.13
N ARG A 156 -19.49 -6.80 -4.75
CA ARG A 156 -19.22 -7.90 -3.81
C ARG A 156 -19.68 -7.58 -2.38
N TYR A 157 -19.66 -6.31 -1.99
CA TYR A 157 -20.08 -5.83 -0.68
C TYR A 157 -20.97 -4.60 -0.85
N LYS A 158 -22.19 -4.63 -0.29
CA LYS A 158 -23.21 -3.57 -0.45
C LYS A 158 -22.73 -2.17 -0.05
N ASN A 159 -21.77 -2.09 0.87
CA ASN A 159 -21.25 -0.87 1.48
C ASN A 159 -19.83 -0.49 1.01
N ILE A 160 -19.22 -1.22 0.07
CA ILE A 160 -17.91 -0.90 -0.50
C ILE A 160 -18.11 -0.55 -1.98
N LEU A 161 -18.32 0.74 -2.23
CA LEU A 161 -18.72 1.30 -3.52
C LEU A 161 -17.66 2.31 -4.01
N PRO A 162 -17.43 2.41 -5.33
CA PRO A 162 -16.51 3.40 -5.89
C PRO A 162 -17.08 4.81 -5.73
N PHE A 163 -16.23 5.82 -5.54
CA PHE A 163 -16.68 7.22 -5.64
C PHE A 163 -16.97 7.59 -7.10
N ASP A 164 -18.03 8.36 -7.34
CA ASP A 164 -18.51 8.65 -8.70
C ASP A 164 -17.52 9.49 -9.53
N HIS A 165 -16.69 10.31 -8.87
CA HIS A 165 -15.73 11.23 -9.50
C HIS A 165 -14.41 10.57 -9.94
N THR A 166 -14.06 9.40 -9.38
CA THR A 166 -12.86 8.62 -9.73
C THR A 166 -13.16 7.23 -10.27
N ARG A 167 -14.44 6.82 -10.37
CA ARG A 167 -14.79 5.48 -10.86
C ARG A 167 -14.30 5.28 -12.29
N VAL A 168 -13.87 4.06 -12.59
CA VAL A 168 -13.69 3.67 -13.99
C VAL A 168 -15.08 3.57 -14.64
N LYS A 169 -15.22 4.12 -15.85
CA LYS A 169 -16.43 4.02 -16.66
C LYS A 169 -16.14 3.11 -17.84
N LEU A 170 -16.98 2.09 -18.08
CA LEU A 170 -16.86 1.27 -19.28
C LEU A 170 -17.44 2.03 -20.48
N ARG A 171 -16.62 2.19 -21.51
CA ARG A 171 -16.92 2.81 -22.81
C ARG A 171 -17.40 1.73 -23.78
N ASP A 172 -17.91 2.12 -24.94
CA ASP A 172 -18.25 1.20 -26.05
C ASP A 172 -19.22 0.05 -25.66
N VAL A 173 -20.04 0.31 -24.64
CA VAL A 173 -21.14 -0.52 -24.13
C VAL A 173 -22.48 -0.13 -24.77
N ASP A 174 -23.48 -1.02 -24.67
CA ASP A 174 -24.84 -0.71 -25.13
C ASP A 174 -25.47 0.37 -24.21
N PRO A 175 -25.85 1.56 -24.73
CA PRO A 175 -26.51 2.59 -23.93
C PRO A 175 -27.91 2.18 -23.45
N ASN A 176 -28.49 1.10 -24.00
CA ASN A 176 -29.78 0.55 -23.60
C ASN A 176 -29.68 -0.48 -22.46
N GLU A 177 -28.48 -0.99 -22.12
CA GLU A 177 -28.26 -1.91 -20.98
C GLU A 177 -28.02 -1.08 -19.70
N PRO A 178 -28.98 -1.05 -18.74
CA PRO A 178 -28.85 -0.21 -17.54
C PRO A 178 -27.65 -0.64 -16.67
N GLY A 179 -26.73 0.30 -16.42
CA GLY A 179 -25.52 0.02 -15.64
C GLY A 179 -24.42 -0.72 -16.41
N ALA A 180 -24.49 -0.83 -17.74
CA ALA A 180 -23.41 -1.41 -18.55
C ALA A 180 -22.08 -0.67 -18.38
N GLU A 181 -22.10 0.66 -18.20
CA GLU A 181 -20.91 1.48 -17.98
C GLU A 181 -20.25 1.30 -16.59
N TYR A 182 -20.83 0.47 -15.70
CA TYR A 182 -20.39 0.35 -14.30
C TYR A 182 -19.49 -0.86 -14.04
N ILE A 183 -18.36 -0.58 -13.37
CA ILE A 183 -17.52 -1.54 -12.66
C ILE A 183 -17.11 -0.97 -11.30
N ASN A 184 -16.99 -1.82 -10.27
CA ASN A 184 -16.55 -1.40 -8.93
C ASN A 184 -15.01 -1.24 -8.88
N ALA A 185 -14.54 -0.21 -9.56
CA ALA A 185 -13.14 0.16 -9.66
C ALA A 185 -12.97 1.69 -9.63
N ASN A 186 -11.84 2.17 -9.09
CA ASN A 186 -11.46 3.58 -9.14
C ASN A 186 -10.05 3.73 -9.70
N TYR A 187 -9.82 4.81 -10.46
CA TYR A 187 -8.47 5.29 -10.70
C TYR A 187 -7.86 5.79 -9.39
N ILE A 188 -6.59 5.47 -9.15
CA ILE A 188 -5.78 6.05 -8.07
C ILE A 188 -4.53 6.65 -8.72
N LYS A 189 -4.22 7.91 -8.43
CA LYS A 189 -3.09 8.67 -8.97
C LYS A 189 -2.38 9.44 -7.85
N PRO A 190 -1.05 9.63 -7.90
CA PRO A 190 -0.35 10.55 -7.01
C PRO A 190 -0.81 12.00 -7.18
N GLU A 191 -0.53 12.83 -6.17
CA GLU A 191 -0.83 14.26 -6.16
C GLU A 191 0.10 15.03 -7.13
N GLU A 192 -0.44 16.04 -7.84
CA GLU A 192 0.23 16.71 -8.97
C GLU A 192 1.52 17.48 -8.59
N GLU A 193 1.70 17.78 -7.31
CA GLU A 193 2.92 18.39 -6.77
C GLU A 193 4.16 17.47 -6.90
N SER A 194 3.96 16.17 -7.21
CA SER A 194 5.02 15.16 -7.38
C SER A 194 5.54 14.96 -8.82
N LEU A 195 5.15 15.84 -9.76
CA LEU A 195 5.30 15.65 -11.22
C LEU A 195 6.66 16.02 -11.85
N LEU A 196 7.69 16.39 -11.07
CA LEU A 196 8.94 16.96 -11.60
C LEU A 196 9.73 16.10 -12.61
N ASN A 197 9.45 14.79 -12.71
CA ASN A 197 10.14 13.86 -13.61
C ASN A 197 9.16 12.88 -14.28
N GLY A 198 8.39 13.37 -15.26
CA GLY A 198 7.52 12.55 -16.12
C GLY A 198 6.13 12.24 -15.56
N PRO A 199 5.27 11.55 -16.34
CA PRO A 199 3.94 11.16 -15.89
C PRO A 199 4.04 10.13 -14.74
N PRO A 200 3.27 10.29 -13.66
CA PRO A 200 3.40 9.45 -12.47
C PRO A 200 2.74 8.10 -12.72
N LYS A 201 3.18 7.05 -12.02
CA LYS A 201 2.53 5.74 -12.11
C LYS A 201 1.06 5.86 -11.67
N GLN A 202 0.16 5.39 -12.52
CA GLN A 202 -1.28 5.38 -12.26
C GLN A 202 -1.75 3.96 -11.97
N TYR A 203 -2.80 3.84 -11.16
CA TYR A 203 -3.35 2.56 -10.74
C TYR A 203 -4.85 2.49 -10.97
N ILE A 204 -5.38 1.27 -11.06
CA ILE A 204 -6.81 0.99 -10.93
C ILE A 204 -7.02 0.07 -9.73
N ALA A 205 -7.70 0.55 -8.70
CA ALA A 205 -8.07 -0.23 -7.52
C ALA A 205 -9.48 -0.79 -7.69
N THR A 206 -9.61 -2.12 -7.77
CA THR A 206 -10.90 -2.81 -8.02
C THR A 206 -11.17 -3.93 -7.00
N GLN A 207 -12.44 -4.29 -6.84
CA GLN A 207 -12.82 -5.55 -6.16
C GLN A 207 -12.35 -6.78 -6.96
N GLY A 208 -12.26 -7.93 -6.29
CA GLY A 208 -12.03 -9.22 -6.94
C GLY A 208 -13.29 -9.71 -7.67
N CYS A 209 -13.13 -10.17 -8.91
CA CYS A 209 -14.21 -10.51 -9.85
C CYS A 209 -15.31 -11.40 -9.25
N LEU A 210 -16.56 -10.99 -9.44
CA LEU A 210 -17.72 -11.87 -9.33
C LEU A 210 -17.86 -12.66 -10.66
N PRO A 211 -18.52 -13.83 -10.67
CA PRO A 211 -18.75 -14.56 -11.93
C PRO A 211 -19.46 -13.71 -12.99
N SER A 212 -20.38 -12.84 -12.57
CA SER A 212 -21.10 -11.88 -13.42
C SER A 212 -20.24 -10.75 -13.99
N THR A 213 -19.12 -10.39 -13.34
CA THR A 213 -18.32 -9.20 -13.70
C THR A 213 -17.00 -9.53 -14.39
N MET A 214 -16.77 -10.79 -14.81
CA MET A 214 -15.51 -11.19 -15.45
C MET A 214 -15.32 -10.56 -16.84
N GLY A 215 -16.41 -10.43 -17.62
CA GLY A 215 -16.38 -9.71 -18.89
C GLY A 215 -16.16 -8.21 -18.71
N ASP A 216 -16.81 -7.60 -17.71
CA ASP A 216 -16.66 -6.19 -17.36
C ASP A 216 -15.21 -5.86 -16.93
N PHE A 217 -14.56 -6.78 -16.20
CA PHE A 217 -13.15 -6.69 -15.81
C PHE A 217 -12.20 -6.73 -17.02
N TRP A 218 -12.37 -7.68 -17.95
CA TRP A 218 -11.53 -7.74 -19.15
C TRP A 218 -11.78 -6.58 -20.10
N HIS A 219 -13.01 -6.08 -20.16
CA HIS A 219 -13.31 -4.85 -20.89
C HIS A 219 -12.53 -3.66 -20.31
N MET A 220 -12.49 -3.50 -18.98
CA MET A 220 -11.68 -2.48 -18.31
C MET A 220 -10.17 -2.63 -18.61
N VAL A 221 -9.62 -3.84 -18.51
CA VAL A 221 -8.20 -4.12 -18.81
C VAL A 221 -7.85 -3.73 -20.24
N TRP A 222 -8.72 -4.07 -21.20
CA TRP A 222 -8.54 -3.70 -22.61
C TRP A 222 -8.65 -2.20 -22.84
N GLN A 223 -9.73 -1.59 -22.37
CA GLN A 223 -10.05 -0.17 -22.55
C GLN A 223 -8.94 0.74 -22.00
N GLU A 224 -8.44 0.42 -20.81
CA GLU A 224 -7.45 1.24 -20.11
C GLU A 224 -6.00 0.88 -20.50
N LYS A 225 -5.82 -0.02 -21.48
CA LYS A 225 -4.50 -0.50 -21.97
C LYS A 225 -3.61 -1.07 -20.85
N THR A 226 -4.20 -1.57 -19.76
CA THR A 226 -3.49 -2.16 -18.62
C THR A 226 -2.61 -3.32 -19.09
N ARG A 227 -1.32 -3.27 -18.72
CA ARG A 227 -0.34 -4.31 -19.08
C ARG A 227 0.09 -5.17 -17.89
N VAL A 228 -0.15 -4.70 -16.66
CA VAL A 228 0.19 -5.42 -15.42
C VAL A 228 -1.02 -5.46 -14.49
N ILE A 229 -1.37 -6.67 -14.06
CA ILE A 229 -2.45 -6.98 -13.10
C ILE A 229 -1.81 -7.56 -11.84
N VAL A 230 -2.22 -7.08 -10.67
CA VAL A 230 -1.73 -7.48 -9.35
C VAL A 230 -2.90 -8.01 -8.52
N MET A 231 -2.92 -9.32 -8.29
CA MET A 231 -3.93 -10.03 -7.50
C MET A 231 -3.36 -10.41 -6.13
N THR A 232 -3.82 -9.76 -5.06
CA THR A 232 -3.30 -9.92 -3.68
C THR A 232 -4.24 -10.74 -2.78
N THR A 233 -4.86 -11.79 -3.31
CA THR A 233 -5.83 -12.63 -2.58
C THR A 233 -5.89 -14.00 -3.25
N LYS A 234 -6.10 -15.07 -2.46
CA LYS A 234 -6.47 -16.37 -3.02
C LYS A 234 -7.94 -16.31 -3.47
N GLU A 235 -8.36 -17.19 -4.36
CA GLU A 235 -9.74 -17.25 -4.85
C GLU A 235 -10.74 -17.52 -3.71
N VAL A 236 -10.35 -18.39 -2.79
CA VAL A 236 -11.09 -18.77 -1.57
C VAL A 236 -10.13 -18.68 -0.39
N GLU A 237 -10.57 -18.03 0.69
CA GLU A 237 -9.85 -17.95 1.96
C GLU A 237 -10.85 -18.27 3.08
N ARG A 238 -10.53 -19.22 3.96
CA ARG A 238 -11.44 -19.78 4.99
C ARG A 238 -12.84 -20.18 4.47
N GLY A 239 -12.89 -20.85 3.31
CA GLY A 239 -14.15 -21.26 2.68
C GLY A 239 -15.02 -20.10 2.12
N LYS A 240 -14.57 -18.84 2.22
CA LYS A 240 -15.30 -17.68 1.71
C LYS A 240 -14.70 -17.23 0.38
N ASN A 241 -15.51 -17.20 -0.68
CA ASN A 241 -15.10 -16.78 -2.02
C ASN A 241 -14.65 -15.30 -2.03
N LYS A 242 -13.38 -15.06 -2.34
CA LYS A 242 -12.75 -13.73 -2.39
C LYS A 242 -12.67 -13.18 -3.81
N CYS A 243 -12.40 -14.03 -4.80
CA CYS A 243 -12.33 -13.70 -6.22
C CYS A 243 -12.66 -14.95 -7.07
N ALA A 244 -13.43 -14.79 -8.15
CA ALA A 244 -13.59 -15.86 -9.15
C ALA A 244 -12.34 -15.95 -10.06
N LYS A 245 -12.05 -17.13 -10.61
CA LYS A 245 -11.03 -17.31 -11.65
C LYS A 245 -11.49 -16.64 -12.94
N TYR A 246 -10.90 -15.49 -13.26
CA TYR A 246 -11.17 -14.74 -14.48
C TYR A 246 -10.14 -15.02 -15.60
N TRP A 247 -9.30 -16.04 -15.45
CA TRP A 247 -8.30 -16.46 -16.44
C TRP A 247 -8.57 -17.90 -16.93
N PRO A 248 -8.16 -18.27 -18.17
CA PRO A 248 -8.00 -19.67 -18.57
C PRO A 248 -6.88 -20.33 -17.75
N GLU A 249 -7.07 -21.58 -17.32
CA GLU A 249 -6.20 -22.22 -16.32
C GLU A 249 -4.97 -22.91 -16.94
N GLU A 250 -5.20 -23.74 -17.95
CA GLU A 250 -4.15 -24.53 -18.61
C GLU A 250 -3.33 -23.66 -19.55
N GLU A 251 -2.05 -23.97 -19.74
CA GLU A 251 -1.19 -23.26 -20.71
C GLU A 251 -1.65 -23.57 -22.15
N GLY A 252 -1.69 -22.54 -23.01
CA GLY A 252 -2.29 -22.61 -24.34
C GLY A 252 -3.83 -22.46 -24.37
N GLN A 253 -4.53 -22.70 -23.25
CA GLN A 253 -5.99 -22.59 -23.20
C GLN A 253 -6.45 -21.15 -23.45
N THR A 254 -7.46 -21.01 -24.32
CA THR A 254 -8.11 -19.73 -24.65
C THR A 254 -9.55 -19.75 -24.15
N LYS A 255 -10.00 -18.64 -23.57
CA LYS A 255 -11.36 -18.45 -23.05
C LYS A 255 -11.87 -17.05 -23.33
N GLU A 256 -13.15 -16.96 -23.66
CA GLU A 256 -13.82 -15.72 -24.05
C GLU A 256 -14.60 -15.10 -22.88
N TYR A 257 -14.57 -13.77 -22.79
CA TYR A 257 -15.13 -12.97 -21.69
C TYR A 257 -15.83 -11.74 -22.28
N LYS A 258 -17.13 -11.85 -22.63
CA LYS A 258 -17.83 -10.91 -23.52
C LYS A 258 -16.99 -10.73 -24.81
N LYS A 259 -16.72 -9.51 -25.27
CA LYS A 259 -15.99 -9.21 -26.52
C LYS A 259 -14.46 -9.38 -26.43
N ILE A 260 -13.92 -10.02 -25.39
CA ILE A 260 -12.47 -10.18 -25.17
C ILE A 260 -12.10 -11.68 -25.13
N LYS A 261 -11.12 -12.07 -25.95
CA LYS A 261 -10.47 -13.39 -25.91
C LYS A 261 -9.21 -13.30 -25.04
N VAL A 262 -9.02 -14.25 -24.14
CA VAL A 262 -7.86 -14.34 -23.24
C VAL A 262 -7.26 -15.73 -23.37
N ARG A 263 -5.95 -15.80 -23.63
CA ARG A 263 -5.17 -17.04 -23.80
C ARG A 263 -4.04 -17.08 -22.79
N ASN A 264 -3.92 -18.18 -22.05
CA ASN A 264 -2.74 -18.42 -21.20
C ASN A 264 -1.55 -18.79 -22.09
N VAL A 265 -0.45 -18.04 -21.97
CA VAL A 265 0.75 -18.23 -22.80
C VAL A 265 1.88 -18.88 -22.02
N LEU A 266 1.97 -18.58 -20.71
CA LEU A 266 2.99 -19.09 -19.81
C LEU A 266 2.51 -18.97 -18.37
N GLU A 267 2.62 -20.03 -17.56
CA GLU A 267 2.56 -19.93 -16.09
C GLU A 267 3.96 -20.14 -15.46
N SER A 268 4.31 -19.34 -14.45
CA SER A 268 5.58 -19.46 -13.73
C SER A 268 5.38 -19.21 -12.24
N LYS A 269 5.92 -20.09 -11.40
CA LYS A 269 5.67 -20.11 -9.94
C LYS A 269 6.93 -19.77 -9.16
N THR A 270 6.76 -18.98 -8.11
CA THR A 270 7.77 -18.68 -7.09
C THR A 270 7.23 -19.11 -5.72
N ALA A 271 7.99 -18.89 -4.64
CA ALA A 271 7.51 -19.15 -3.28
C ALA A 271 6.29 -18.27 -2.90
N ASP A 272 6.30 -16.99 -3.29
CA ASP A 272 5.32 -16.00 -2.82
C ASP A 272 4.18 -15.74 -3.81
N TYR A 273 4.44 -15.91 -5.11
CA TYR A 273 3.51 -15.54 -6.17
C TYR A 273 3.60 -16.42 -7.43
N THR A 274 2.48 -16.49 -8.16
CA THR A 274 2.42 -17.05 -9.52
C THR A 274 2.34 -15.91 -10.54
N LEU A 275 3.23 -15.90 -11.53
CA LEU A 275 3.15 -15.06 -12.73
C LEU A 275 2.43 -15.83 -13.85
N ARG A 276 1.56 -15.13 -14.58
CA ARG A 276 0.99 -15.60 -15.86
C ARG A 276 1.23 -14.56 -16.94
N GLU A 277 1.65 -14.99 -18.13
CA GLU A 277 1.56 -14.19 -19.35
C GLU A 277 0.25 -14.51 -20.07
N PHE A 278 -0.61 -13.51 -20.23
CA PHE A 278 -1.81 -13.62 -21.05
C PHE A 278 -1.63 -12.91 -22.39
N ALA A 279 -2.05 -13.58 -23.45
CA ALA A 279 -2.37 -12.96 -24.72
C ALA A 279 -3.85 -12.57 -24.71
N VAL A 280 -4.13 -11.30 -24.96
CA VAL A 280 -5.48 -10.71 -24.88
C VAL A 280 -5.80 -10.01 -26.19
N SER A 281 -6.95 -10.27 -26.79
CA SER A 281 -7.43 -9.61 -28.01
C SER A 281 -8.94 -9.38 -27.96
N GLN A 282 -9.45 -8.50 -28.82
CA GLN A 282 -10.89 -8.42 -29.04
C GLN A 282 -11.36 -9.59 -29.93
N VAL A 283 -12.60 -10.03 -29.76
CA VAL A 283 -13.18 -11.17 -30.52
C VAL A 283 -13.05 -10.97 -32.02
N ASP A 284 -13.28 -9.73 -32.47
CA ASP A 284 -13.29 -9.29 -33.88
C ASP A 284 -12.08 -8.39 -34.24
N GLY A 285 -11.06 -8.33 -33.37
CA GLY A 285 -9.95 -7.39 -33.51
C GLY A 285 -8.60 -8.04 -33.80
N GLU A 286 -7.81 -7.40 -34.67
CA GLU A 286 -6.47 -7.88 -35.07
C GLU A 286 -5.36 -7.59 -34.04
N GLU A 287 -5.59 -6.66 -33.10
CA GLU A 287 -4.60 -6.35 -32.05
C GLU A 287 -4.59 -7.44 -30.96
N GLU A 288 -3.43 -8.09 -30.77
CA GLU A 288 -3.14 -8.89 -29.58
C GLU A 288 -2.20 -8.13 -28.62
N ARG A 289 -2.54 -8.11 -27.34
CA ARG A 289 -1.77 -7.46 -26.26
C ARG A 289 -1.32 -8.50 -25.24
N LYS A 290 -0.02 -8.48 -24.91
CA LYS A 290 0.46 -9.14 -23.70
C LYS A 290 -0.01 -8.39 -22.44
N VAL A 291 -0.50 -9.15 -21.47
CA VAL A 291 -0.89 -8.69 -20.13
C VAL A 291 -0.28 -9.64 -19.09
N TYR A 292 0.40 -9.08 -18.10
CA TYR A 292 1.16 -9.81 -17.08
C TYR A 292 0.38 -9.86 -15.78
N HIS A 293 0.00 -11.06 -15.32
CA HIS A 293 -0.82 -11.25 -14.13
C HIS A 293 0.00 -11.83 -12.97
N TYR A 294 0.25 -10.99 -11.98
CA TYR A 294 1.03 -11.25 -10.77
C TYR A 294 0.09 -11.62 -9.61
N HIS A 295 0.00 -12.92 -9.30
CA HIS A 295 -0.87 -13.48 -8.25
C HIS A 295 -0.09 -13.72 -6.97
N PHE A 296 -0.11 -12.77 -6.03
CA PHE A 296 0.54 -12.90 -4.73
C PHE A 296 -0.30 -13.78 -3.79
N GLN A 297 0.29 -14.89 -3.35
CA GLN A 297 -0.38 -15.97 -2.62
C GLN A 297 0.13 -16.13 -1.17
N ALA A 298 1.25 -15.50 -0.82
CA ALA A 298 1.80 -15.48 0.54
C ALA A 298 1.06 -14.56 1.53
N TRP A 299 0.11 -13.71 1.10
CA TRP A 299 -0.62 -12.84 2.04
C TRP A 299 -1.57 -13.66 2.92
N PRO A 300 -1.47 -13.60 4.26
CA PRO A 300 -2.33 -14.38 5.15
C PRO A 300 -3.81 -13.90 5.15
N ASP A 301 -4.71 -14.83 5.48
CA ASP A 301 -6.16 -14.58 5.62
C ASP A 301 -6.51 -13.53 6.69
N HIS A 302 -5.62 -13.33 7.66
CA HIS A 302 -5.69 -12.32 8.72
C HIS A 302 -4.38 -11.53 8.80
N GLY A 303 -4.49 -10.22 9.04
CA GLY A 303 -3.33 -9.34 9.20
C GLY A 303 -2.55 -9.12 7.91
N VAL A 304 -1.23 -9.29 8.01
CA VAL A 304 -0.20 -8.90 7.04
C VAL A 304 0.91 -9.96 7.00
N PRO A 305 1.72 -10.04 5.93
CA PRO A 305 2.92 -10.87 5.91
C PRO A 305 3.84 -10.58 7.10
N ALA A 306 4.48 -11.61 7.64
CA ALA A 306 5.40 -11.46 8.78
C ALA A 306 6.73 -10.80 8.37
N ASP A 307 7.20 -11.11 7.16
CA ASP A 307 8.34 -10.46 6.51
C ASP A 307 7.84 -9.48 5.43
N PRO A 308 8.26 -8.20 5.42
CA PRO A 308 7.98 -7.29 4.30
C PRO A 308 8.80 -7.62 3.03
N GLY A 309 9.93 -8.32 3.12
CA GLY A 309 10.81 -8.67 2.01
C GLY A 309 10.11 -9.38 0.86
N CYS A 310 9.23 -10.36 1.16
CA CYS A 310 8.41 -11.03 0.14
C CYS A 310 7.52 -10.06 -0.68
N VAL A 311 6.94 -9.04 -0.05
CA VAL A 311 6.12 -8.01 -0.73
C VAL A 311 7.00 -7.04 -1.51
N LEU A 312 8.17 -6.65 -0.97
CA LEU A 312 9.11 -5.77 -1.65
C LEU A 312 9.67 -6.41 -2.93
N ASN A 313 10.11 -7.67 -2.86
CA ASN A 313 10.61 -8.41 -4.02
C ASN A 313 9.53 -8.58 -5.10
N PHE A 314 8.30 -8.91 -4.69
CA PHE A 314 7.15 -8.98 -5.58
C PHE A 314 6.87 -7.62 -6.27
N LEU A 315 6.88 -6.52 -5.52
CA LEU A 315 6.67 -5.17 -6.00
C LEU A 315 7.80 -4.72 -6.96
N HIS A 316 9.06 -5.06 -6.69
CA HIS A 316 10.17 -4.80 -7.62
C HIS A 316 9.96 -5.49 -8.97
N HIS A 317 9.48 -6.75 -8.99
CA HIS A 317 9.17 -7.47 -10.23
C HIS A 317 7.97 -6.87 -10.99
N VAL A 318 6.92 -6.45 -10.28
CA VAL A 318 5.77 -5.71 -10.86
C VAL A 318 6.26 -4.40 -11.52
N ASN A 319 7.14 -3.67 -10.85
CA ASN A 319 7.64 -2.37 -11.32
C ASN A 319 8.56 -2.51 -12.53
N ALA A 320 9.54 -3.42 -12.49
CA ALA A 320 10.39 -3.70 -13.65
C ALA A 320 9.57 -4.13 -14.88
N ARG A 321 8.45 -4.85 -14.67
CA ARG A 321 7.54 -5.21 -15.78
C ARG A 321 6.74 -4.03 -16.31
N GLN A 322 6.20 -3.17 -15.45
CA GLN A 322 5.48 -1.97 -15.89
C GLN A 322 6.42 -0.97 -16.62
N GLU A 323 7.63 -0.76 -16.09
CA GLU A 323 8.62 0.16 -16.64
C GLU A 323 9.20 -0.32 -17.99
N SER A 324 9.25 -1.64 -18.24
CA SER A 324 9.72 -2.20 -19.52
C SER A 324 8.71 -2.12 -20.68
N ILE A 325 7.47 -1.67 -20.44
CA ILE A 325 6.41 -1.64 -21.47
C ILE A 325 6.00 -0.20 -21.79
N VAL A 326 6.59 0.34 -22.86
CA VAL A 326 6.28 1.68 -23.38
C VAL A 326 4.78 1.81 -23.69
N GLY A 327 4.14 2.87 -23.18
CA GLY A 327 2.71 3.11 -23.39
C GLY A 327 1.78 2.16 -22.62
N ALA A 328 2.27 1.47 -21.59
CA ALA A 328 1.43 0.71 -20.67
C ALA A 328 0.43 1.63 -19.93
N GLY A 329 -0.83 1.20 -19.87
CA GLY A 329 -1.85 1.83 -19.05
C GLY A 329 -1.67 1.57 -17.55
N PRO A 330 -2.63 2.03 -16.71
CA PRO A 330 -2.56 1.90 -15.26
C PRO A 330 -2.34 0.46 -14.77
N VAL A 331 -1.58 0.31 -13.68
CA VAL A 331 -1.41 -0.97 -12.99
C VAL A 331 -2.71 -1.31 -12.26
N LEU A 332 -3.37 -2.40 -12.64
CA LEU A 332 -4.60 -2.83 -12.00
C LEU A 332 -4.26 -3.66 -10.76
N VAL A 333 -4.67 -3.19 -9.58
CA VAL A 333 -4.44 -3.86 -8.30
C VAL A 333 -5.77 -4.26 -7.68
N HIS A 334 -5.92 -5.52 -7.27
CA HIS A 334 -7.15 -6.01 -6.64
C HIS A 334 -6.88 -7.04 -5.53
N CYS A 335 -7.83 -7.11 -4.60
CA CYS A 335 -7.93 -8.17 -3.60
C CYS A 335 -9.35 -8.75 -3.67
N SER A 336 -10.03 -8.92 -2.53
CA SER A 336 -11.46 -9.22 -2.52
C SER A 336 -12.33 -7.96 -2.62
N ALA A 337 -12.15 -6.99 -1.72
CA ALA A 337 -12.90 -5.72 -1.69
C ALA A 337 -12.24 -4.58 -2.48
N GLY A 338 -10.94 -4.70 -2.79
CA GLY A 338 -10.17 -3.65 -3.44
C GLY A 338 -9.85 -2.45 -2.54
N ILE A 339 -9.75 -2.64 -1.22
CA ILE A 339 -9.48 -1.54 -0.26
C ILE A 339 -8.30 -1.83 0.69
N GLY A 340 -8.30 -2.94 1.44
CA GLY A 340 -7.26 -3.26 2.43
C GLY A 340 -5.90 -3.56 1.81
N ARG A 341 -5.63 -4.84 1.49
CA ARG A 341 -4.38 -5.30 0.84
C ARG A 341 -4.04 -4.49 -0.43
N THR A 342 -5.05 -4.12 -1.22
CA THR A 342 -4.93 -3.27 -2.42
C THR A 342 -4.40 -1.87 -2.09
N GLY A 343 -4.95 -1.21 -1.07
CA GLY A 343 -4.45 0.09 -0.61
C GLY A 343 -3.05 -0.02 -0.02
N THR A 344 -2.77 -1.06 0.77
CA THR A 344 -1.43 -1.30 1.33
C THR A 344 -0.38 -1.46 0.22
N PHE A 345 -0.67 -2.25 -0.83
CA PHE A 345 0.25 -2.41 -1.96
C PHE A 345 0.48 -1.09 -2.72
N ILE A 346 -0.59 -0.37 -3.08
CA ILE A 346 -0.50 0.90 -3.82
C ILE A 346 0.26 1.97 -3.01
N VAL A 347 -0.02 2.10 -1.70
CA VAL A 347 0.63 3.11 -0.84
C VAL A 347 2.12 2.82 -0.66
N ILE A 348 2.51 1.55 -0.47
CA ILE A 348 3.94 1.18 -0.44
C ILE A 348 4.57 1.55 -1.78
N ASP A 349 3.98 1.14 -2.91
CA ASP A 349 4.56 1.40 -4.23
C ASP A 349 4.70 2.89 -4.57
N MET A 350 3.72 3.73 -4.20
CA MET A 350 3.81 5.19 -4.34
C MET A 350 4.97 5.79 -3.55
N ILE A 351 5.20 5.35 -2.31
CA ILE A 351 6.27 5.88 -1.46
C ILE A 351 7.64 5.38 -1.95
N LEU A 352 7.72 4.13 -2.40
CA LEU A 352 8.96 3.59 -2.98
C LEU A 352 9.31 4.24 -4.33
N ASP A 353 8.31 4.60 -5.15
CA ASP A 353 8.51 5.43 -6.34
C ASP A 353 9.01 6.84 -5.99
N GLN A 354 8.44 7.48 -4.97
CA GLN A 354 8.91 8.77 -4.46
C GLN A 354 10.38 8.70 -4.01
N ILE A 355 10.75 7.69 -3.21
CA ILE A 355 12.13 7.48 -2.75
C ILE A 355 13.07 7.15 -3.92
N LYS A 356 12.63 6.35 -4.90
CA LYS A 356 13.38 6.06 -6.13
C LYS A 356 13.67 7.32 -6.96
N ARG A 357 12.74 8.27 -7.01
CA ARG A 357 12.87 9.52 -7.80
C ARG A 357 13.55 10.68 -7.06
N LEU A 358 13.46 10.75 -5.74
CA LEU A 358 13.97 11.87 -4.92
C LEU A 358 15.17 11.50 -4.02
N GLY A 359 15.51 10.22 -3.90
CA GLY A 359 16.59 9.73 -3.04
C GLY A 359 16.16 9.44 -1.60
N LEU A 360 17.09 8.92 -0.80
CA LEU A 360 16.86 8.52 0.61
C LEU A 360 16.67 9.71 1.55
N ASP A 361 17.06 10.91 1.12
CA ASP A 361 17.07 12.13 1.91
C ASP A 361 15.77 12.96 1.74
N CYS A 362 14.74 12.40 1.06
CA CYS A 362 13.47 13.09 0.78
C CYS A 362 12.49 13.05 1.97
N GLU A 363 11.52 13.99 2.00
CA GLU A 363 10.41 13.95 2.96
C GLU A 363 9.30 12.99 2.49
N ILE A 364 8.87 12.07 3.35
CA ILE A 364 7.74 11.16 3.14
C ILE A 364 6.68 11.34 4.23
N ASP A 365 5.42 11.08 3.91
CA ASP A 365 4.28 11.22 4.82
C ASP A 365 3.27 10.10 4.57
N ILE A 366 3.38 9.01 5.35
CA ILE A 366 2.54 7.82 5.20
C ILE A 366 1.07 8.14 5.48
N GLN A 367 0.78 8.99 6.46
CA GLN A 367 -0.59 9.39 6.77
C GLN A 367 -1.20 10.21 5.62
N ARG A 368 -0.51 11.25 5.11
CA ARG A 368 -1.00 12.03 3.95
C ARG A 368 -1.15 11.17 2.71
N THR A 369 -0.24 10.24 2.44
CA THR A 369 -0.33 9.33 1.28
C THR A 369 -1.59 8.44 1.38
N ILE A 370 -1.90 7.93 2.58
CA ILE A 370 -3.12 7.14 2.82
C ILE A 370 -4.37 8.02 2.72
N GLN A 371 -4.36 9.23 3.26
CA GLN A 371 -5.46 10.21 3.11
C GLN A 371 -5.72 10.54 1.62
N MET A 372 -4.67 10.71 0.83
CA MET A 372 -4.73 11.01 -0.60
C MET A 372 -5.35 9.85 -1.39
N VAL A 373 -4.93 8.59 -1.19
CA VAL A 373 -5.58 7.46 -1.88
C VAL A 373 -7.01 7.20 -1.36
N ARG A 374 -7.28 7.48 -0.08
CA ARG A 374 -8.63 7.41 0.51
C ARG A 374 -9.60 8.45 -0.06
N SER A 375 -9.12 9.57 -0.60
CA SER A 375 -9.96 10.51 -1.33
C SER A 375 -10.44 9.95 -2.69
N GLN A 376 -9.67 9.02 -3.27
CA GLN A 376 -9.92 8.43 -4.58
C GLN A 376 -10.65 7.08 -4.50
N ARG A 377 -10.52 6.33 -3.39
CA ARG A 377 -11.36 5.16 -3.08
C ARG A 377 -11.54 4.99 -1.57
N SER A 378 -12.78 4.83 -1.11
CA SER A 378 -13.15 4.74 0.31
C SER A 378 -12.42 3.61 1.05
N GLY A 379 -11.89 3.87 2.26
CA GLY A 379 -11.38 2.83 3.17
C GLY A 379 -10.09 2.12 2.74
N MET A 380 -9.29 2.72 1.85
CA MET A 380 -7.98 2.19 1.45
C MET A 380 -7.03 2.07 2.65
N VAL A 381 -6.34 0.93 2.79
CA VAL A 381 -5.65 0.49 4.03
C VAL A 381 -6.63 0.36 5.20
N GLN A 382 -7.08 -0.87 5.48
CA GLN A 382 -8.30 -1.12 6.26
C GLN A 382 -8.06 -1.36 7.76
N THR A 383 -6.83 -1.66 8.20
CA THR A 383 -6.53 -1.99 9.61
C THR A 383 -5.21 -1.36 10.07
N GLU A 384 -5.08 -1.15 11.39
CA GLU A 384 -3.83 -0.72 12.03
C GLU A 384 -2.64 -1.63 11.67
N ALA A 385 -2.85 -2.96 11.61
CA ALA A 385 -1.82 -3.89 11.17
C ALA A 385 -1.35 -3.64 9.73
N GLN A 386 -2.27 -3.25 8.83
CA GLN A 386 -1.94 -2.85 7.46
C GLN A 386 -1.25 -1.47 7.42
N TYR A 387 -1.64 -0.54 8.28
CA TYR A 387 -1.01 0.78 8.43
C TYR A 387 0.45 0.64 8.89
N LYS A 388 0.68 -0.11 9.96
CA LYS A 388 2.02 -0.44 10.48
C LYS A 388 2.87 -1.20 9.44
N PHE A 389 2.28 -2.09 8.65
CA PHE A 389 3.01 -2.81 7.60
C PHE A 389 3.53 -1.89 6.48
N VAL A 390 2.85 -0.78 6.17
CA VAL A 390 3.40 0.24 5.25
C VAL A 390 4.71 0.79 5.79
N TYR A 391 4.74 1.20 7.06
CA TYR A 391 5.95 1.69 7.73
C TYR A 391 7.09 0.65 7.71
N LEU A 392 6.80 -0.60 8.08
CA LEU A 392 7.81 -1.68 8.11
C LEU A 392 8.35 -2.03 6.71
N ALA A 393 7.51 -1.98 5.67
CA ALA A 393 7.94 -2.22 4.30
C ALA A 393 8.82 -1.07 3.76
N VAL A 394 8.47 0.18 4.05
CA VAL A 394 9.30 1.35 3.66
C VAL A 394 10.61 1.36 4.44
N GLN A 395 10.59 1.03 5.74
CA GLN A 395 11.81 0.85 6.55
C GLN A 395 12.74 -0.20 5.94
N HIS A 396 12.24 -1.42 5.71
CA HIS A 396 13.08 -2.50 5.21
C HIS A 396 13.63 -2.21 3.80
N HIS A 397 12.86 -1.49 2.95
CA HIS A 397 13.38 -1.00 1.68
C HIS A 397 14.54 -0.01 1.85
N ILE A 398 14.42 0.95 2.77
CA ILE A 398 15.43 2.00 3.01
C ILE A 398 16.69 1.43 3.64
N GLU A 399 16.57 0.47 4.55
CA GLU A 399 17.70 -0.32 5.07
C GLU A 399 18.43 -1.04 3.92
N THR A 400 17.67 -1.77 3.08
CA THR A 400 18.21 -2.52 1.93
C THR A 400 18.83 -1.60 0.86
N ALA A 401 18.31 -0.39 0.66
CA ALA A 401 18.88 0.62 -0.23
C ALA A 401 20.18 1.23 0.35
N SER A 402 20.19 1.54 1.64
CA SER A 402 21.35 2.10 2.35
C SER A 402 22.51 1.11 2.40
N GLN A 403 22.24 -0.18 2.65
CA GLN A 403 23.23 -1.25 2.62
C GLN A 403 23.86 -1.42 1.23
N ARG A 404 23.06 -1.37 0.16
CA ARG A 404 23.57 -1.41 -1.23
C ARG A 404 24.47 -0.21 -1.54
N LYS A 405 24.01 1.01 -1.25
CA LYS A 405 24.79 2.25 -1.42
C LYS A 405 26.14 2.20 -0.68
N LEU A 406 26.16 1.65 0.54
CA LEU A 406 27.40 1.47 1.32
C LEU A 406 28.31 0.38 0.74
N ALA A 407 27.76 -0.72 0.22
CA ALA A 407 28.54 -1.78 -0.44
C ALA A 407 29.17 -1.29 -1.75
N GLU A 408 28.42 -0.53 -2.55
CA GLU A 408 28.90 0.14 -3.76
C GLU A 408 30.04 1.12 -3.44
N GLN A 409 29.90 1.97 -2.41
CA GLN A 409 30.95 2.87 -1.97
C GLN A 409 32.23 2.14 -1.52
N LYS A 410 32.09 1.05 -0.74
CA LYS A 410 33.24 0.20 -0.34
C LYS A 410 33.90 -0.48 -1.54
N SER A 411 33.11 -0.97 -2.50
CA SER A 411 33.62 -1.56 -3.74
C SER A 411 34.38 -0.55 -4.60
N LEU A 412 33.89 0.70 -4.69
CA LEU A 412 34.57 1.80 -5.38
C LEU A 412 35.85 2.30 -4.68
N GLN A 413 35.97 2.09 -3.36
CA GLN A 413 37.21 2.35 -2.62
C GLN A 413 38.23 1.24 -2.87
N LEU A 414 37.87 -0.03 -2.62
CA LEU A 414 38.74 -1.19 -2.85
C LEU A 414 39.16 -1.32 -4.33
N GLY A 415 38.28 -0.99 -5.27
CA GLY A 415 38.55 -0.97 -6.71
C GLY A 415 39.58 0.08 -7.15
N ARG A 416 40.02 0.98 -6.27
CA ARG A 416 41.11 1.94 -6.54
C ARG A 416 42.46 1.49 -6.01
N GLU A 417 42.55 0.42 -5.22
CA GLU A 417 43.79 -0.02 -4.57
C GLU A 417 44.63 -0.98 -5.44
N TYR A 418 44.08 -1.46 -6.57
CA TYR A 418 44.70 -2.46 -7.44
C TYR A 418 45.26 -1.91 -8.76
N THR A 419 46.05 -0.84 -8.71
CA THR A 419 46.83 -0.33 -9.88
C THR A 419 48.25 -0.89 -9.98
N ASN A 420 48.60 -1.87 -9.14
CA ASN A 420 49.99 -2.17 -8.80
C ASN A 420 50.63 -3.32 -9.61
N ILE A 421 49.88 -3.96 -10.52
CA ILE A 421 50.39 -5.01 -11.41
C ILE A 421 50.71 -4.40 -12.78
N ARG A 422 51.98 -4.08 -13.02
CA ARG A 422 52.50 -3.86 -14.37
C ARG A 422 52.90 -5.22 -14.97
N TYR A 423 52.33 -5.58 -16.11
CA TYR A 423 52.85 -6.69 -16.92
C TYR A 423 54.17 -6.24 -17.57
N SER A 424 55.28 -6.77 -17.09
CA SER A 424 56.62 -6.55 -17.64
C SER A 424 56.88 -7.47 -18.84
N THR A 425 56.21 -7.22 -19.96
CA THR A 425 56.55 -7.85 -21.24
C THR A 425 57.61 -7.03 -21.97
N GLU A 426 58.85 -7.09 -21.48
CA GLU A 426 60.00 -6.68 -22.28
C GLU A 426 60.25 -7.72 -23.37
N THR A 427 60.23 -7.31 -24.62
CA THR A 427 60.88 -8.03 -25.72
C THR A 427 61.41 -7.00 -26.71
N THR A 428 62.73 -6.93 -26.80
CA THR A 428 63.50 -6.11 -27.74
C THR A 428 63.31 -6.66 -29.18
N ALA A 429 63.56 -5.95 -30.28
CA ALA A 429 64.24 -4.69 -30.58
C ALA A 429 63.71 -4.16 -31.95
N PRO A 430 64.38 -3.23 -32.70
CA PRO A 430 65.36 -2.20 -32.35
C PRO A 430 64.87 -0.79 -32.75
N ALA A 431 65.73 0.25 -32.65
CA ALA A 431 65.34 1.65 -32.81
C ALA A 431 65.68 2.29 -34.17
N ALA A 432 64.73 3.06 -34.72
CA ALA A 432 64.90 4.21 -35.62
C ALA A 432 63.57 5.01 -35.67
N GLY A 433 63.51 6.35 -35.73
CA GLY A 433 64.57 7.35 -35.53
C GLY A 433 64.08 8.79 -35.85
N ALA A 434 64.36 9.73 -34.92
CA ALA A 434 64.28 11.21 -35.07
C ALA A 434 62.90 11.90 -35.36
N ALA A 435 62.87 13.22 -35.08
CA ALA A 435 61.77 14.20 -35.24
C ALA A 435 60.47 13.91 -34.45
N THR A 436 59.90 14.76 -33.57
CA THR A 436 59.94 16.22 -33.27
C THR A 436 59.23 17.14 -34.27
N ALA A 437 58.39 18.04 -33.70
CA ALA A 437 57.39 18.91 -34.36
C ALA A 437 56.20 18.18 -35.02
N GLY A 438 54.97 18.71 -35.00
CA GLY A 438 54.48 19.85 -34.20
C GLY A 438 53.20 20.51 -34.74
N CYS A 439 52.40 21.07 -33.82
CA CYS A 439 51.29 22.01 -34.03
C CYS A 439 49.97 21.54 -34.70
N GLN A 440 48.87 21.95 -34.03
CA GLN A 440 47.58 22.43 -34.56
C GLN A 440 46.65 21.37 -35.20
N ASN A 441 45.37 21.28 -34.83
CA ASN A 441 44.26 22.25 -35.02
C ASN A 441 44.11 22.61 -36.52
N ALA A 442 42.94 22.51 -37.17
CA ALA A 442 41.58 22.59 -36.64
C ALA A 442 40.54 21.93 -37.59
N LEU A 443 39.27 21.88 -37.14
CA LEU A 443 38.00 22.06 -37.87
C LEU A 443 37.94 21.68 -39.39
N GLY A 444 36.99 20.90 -39.90
CA GLY A 444 35.73 20.38 -39.34
C GLY A 444 34.62 20.37 -40.42
N LEU A 445 33.42 19.84 -40.11
CA LEU A 445 32.21 19.79 -40.97
C LEU A 445 32.34 18.91 -42.24
N GLY A 446 31.35 18.10 -42.67
CA GLY A 446 30.05 17.73 -42.10
C GLY A 446 29.14 17.06 -43.17
N LEU A 447 27.90 16.68 -42.79
CA LEU A 447 26.78 16.26 -43.66
C LEU A 447 26.84 14.86 -44.33
N GLY A 448 25.65 14.31 -44.67
CA GLY A 448 25.41 12.96 -45.25
C GLY A 448 25.13 11.90 -44.15
N LEU A 449 23.92 11.38 -43.89
CA LEU A 449 22.81 10.81 -44.68
C LEU A 449 23.09 9.45 -45.35
N SER A 450 22.34 8.42 -44.91
CA SER A 450 22.25 7.03 -45.43
C SER A 450 23.58 6.22 -45.40
N ASP A 451 23.58 4.88 -45.45
CA ASP A 451 22.51 3.90 -45.71
C ASP A 451 22.58 2.68 -44.75
N SER A 452 21.67 1.74 -44.94
CA SER A 452 21.37 0.52 -44.19
C SER A 452 22.44 -0.58 -44.25
N GLY A 453 22.50 -1.38 -43.18
CA GLY A 453 23.30 -2.61 -43.10
C GLY A 453 22.58 -3.67 -42.26
N ARG A 454 22.11 -4.75 -42.90
CA ARG A 454 21.33 -5.82 -42.24
C ARG A 454 22.23 -6.87 -41.57
N SER A 455 21.83 -7.26 -40.36
CA SER A 455 21.71 -8.66 -39.89
C SER A 455 22.93 -9.60 -39.98
N LEU A 456 23.30 -10.23 -38.86
CA LEU A 456 23.00 -11.66 -38.67
C LEU A 456 23.11 -12.12 -37.20
N SER A 457 22.40 -13.20 -36.90
CA SER A 457 22.20 -13.77 -35.56
C SER A 457 22.77 -15.19 -35.46
N ARG A 458 23.24 -15.60 -34.26
CA ARG A 458 22.94 -16.94 -33.73
C ARG A 458 23.23 -17.09 -32.23
N SER A 459 22.51 -18.01 -31.61
CA SER A 459 22.67 -18.44 -30.21
C SER A 459 22.72 -19.98 -30.18
N THR A 460 23.47 -20.59 -29.24
CA THR A 460 23.36 -22.03 -28.93
C THR A 460 23.89 -22.38 -27.52
N THR A 461 22.96 -22.80 -26.64
CA THR A 461 23.02 -24.00 -25.76
C THR A 461 24.31 -24.39 -24.98
N SER A 462 24.29 -24.16 -23.65
CA SER A 462 24.26 -25.15 -22.53
C SER A 462 25.16 -26.41 -22.46
N ILE A 463 25.27 -27.00 -21.23
CA ILE A 463 25.76 -28.37 -20.82
C ILE A 463 27.17 -28.39 -20.19
N PRO A 464 27.46 -29.14 -19.08
CA PRO A 464 26.64 -29.59 -17.94
C PRO A 464 27.30 -29.29 -16.55
N GLY A 465 26.80 -29.91 -15.47
CA GLY A 465 27.56 -30.09 -14.22
C GLY A 465 28.06 -31.54 -14.06
N ALA A 466 29.13 -31.74 -13.28
CA ALA A 466 29.66 -33.07 -12.93
C ALA A 466 30.20 -33.07 -11.48
N SER A 467 30.05 -34.21 -10.79
CA SER A 467 30.57 -34.43 -9.44
C SER A 467 31.74 -35.41 -9.49
N LEU A 468 32.79 -35.17 -8.70
CA LEU A 468 33.89 -36.11 -8.50
C LEU A 468 34.23 -36.26 -7.01
N THR A 469 34.32 -37.51 -6.58
CA THR A 469 34.79 -37.94 -5.25
C THR A 469 36.29 -38.26 -5.30
N GLY A 470 37.05 -37.86 -4.29
CA GLY A 470 38.46 -38.25 -4.15
C GLY A 470 38.97 -38.05 -2.73
N THR A 471 39.63 -39.06 -2.17
CA THR A 471 40.03 -39.14 -0.75
C THR A 471 41.53 -39.32 -0.57
N SER A 472 42.13 -38.63 0.39
CA SER A 472 43.32 -39.10 1.10
C SER A 472 43.39 -38.49 2.51
N SER A 473 44.08 -39.17 3.43
CA SER A 473 44.05 -38.91 4.88
C SER A 473 45.47 -38.83 5.46
N LEU A 474 45.60 -38.25 6.66
CA LEU A 474 46.63 -38.61 7.66
C LEU A 474 46.26 -38.02 9.05
N GLY A 475 46.59 -38.74 10.12
CA GLY A 475 46.43 -38.33 11.53
C GLY A 475 47.78 -38.12 12.24
N PRO A 476 47.92 -38.20 13.59
CA PRO A 476 47.06 -38.95 14.52
C PRO A 476 46.72 -38.26 15.88
N LEU A 477 46.21 -39.08 16.82
CA LEU A 477 45.69 -38.87 18.20
C LEU A 477 46.83 -38.87 19.28
N PRO A 478 46.63 -38.87 20.64
CA PRO A 478 45.42 -39.22 21.44
C PRO A 478 45.12 -38.49 22.78
N GLY A 479 43.97 -38.83 23.41
CA GLY A 479 43.66 -38.60 24.83
C GLY A 479 42.18 -38.84 25.23
N GLY A 480 41.88 -39.73 26.19
CA GLY A 480 40.55 -40.01 26.77
C GLY A 480 40.62 -40.15 28.31
N PRO A 481 39.62 -40.71 29.06
CA PRO A 481 38.47 -41.55 28.64
C PRO A 481 37.08 -41.18 29.26
N GLY A 482 36.06 -42.06 29.08
CA GLY A 482 34.70 -41.99 29.68
C GLY A 482 34.57 -42.67 31.07
N PRO A 483 33.42 -43.28 31.49
CA PRO A 483 32.28 -43.88 30.74
C PRO A 483 30.86 -43.45 31.22
N GLY A 484 29.69 -43.98 30.77
CA GLY A 484 29.36 -44.81 29.60
C GLY A 484 27.95 -45.51 29.64
N GLY A 485 27.51 -46.08 28.49
CA GLY A 485 26.34 -47.00 28.33
C GLY A 485 24.94 -46.33 28.13
N VAL A 486 23.80 -47.00 27.78
CA VAL A 486 23.38 -48.29 27.13
C VAL A 486 21.90 -48.08 26.65
N GLY A 487 21.26 -48.67 25.63
CA GLY A 487 21.65 -49.53 24.48
C GLY A 487 20.50 -50.48 24.01
N VAL A 488 20.36 -50.73 22.68
CA VAL A 488 19.48 -51.75 21.98
C VAL A 488 17.95 -51.45 21.96
N GLY A 489 17.14 -51.67 20.90
CA GLY A 489 17.35 -51.93 19.45
C GLY A 489 16.27 -52.85 18.80
N GLY A 490 15.96 -52.73 17.48
CA GLY A 490 15.15 -53.72 16.72
C GLY A 490 14.24 -53.21 15.57
N SER A 491 13.99 -54.07 14.56
CA SER A 491 13.24 -53.80 13.29
C SER A 491 12.27 -54.97 12.96
N VAL A 492 11.54 -55.17 11.83
CA VAL A 492 11.72 -54.90 10.37
C VAL A 492 10.36 -54.80 9.61
N VAL A 493 10.38 -54.19 8.42
CA VAL A 493 9.45 -54.13 7.25
C VAL A 493 8.37 -55.24 7.06
N GLY A 494 7.20 -54.86 6.50
CA GLY A 494 6.25 -55.76 5.80
C GLY A 494 5.26 -55.02 4.87
N VAL A 495 4.80 -55.64 3.77
CA VAL A 495 3.90 -55.05 2.73
C VAL A 495 2.94 -56.11 2.16
N THR A 496 1.64 -55.81 1.95
CA THR A 496 0.78 -56.33 0.83
C THR A 496 -0.65 -55.76 0.82
N SER A 497 -1.40 -56.04 -0.26
CA SER A 497 -2.70 -55.47 -0.65
C SER A 497 -3.96 -56.16 -0.07
N GLY A 498 -5.12 -55.50 -0.15
CA GLY A 498 -6.46 -56.10 0.08
C GLY A 498 -7.59 -55.21 -0.46
N THR A 499 -8.72 -55.77 -0.92
CA THR A 499 -9.73 -55.05 -1.73
C THR A 499 -11.18 -55.44 -1.40
N LEU A 500 -12.13 -54.52 -1.63
CA LEU A 500 -13.56 -54.72 -1.97
C LEU A 500 -14.52 -55.38 -0.93
N LEU A 501 -15.64 -54.70 -0.61
CA LEU A 501 -16.99 -55.07 -1.08
C LEU A 501 -18.11 -54.05 -0.71
N ARG A 502 -19.35 -54.31 -1.14
CA ARG A 502 -20.54 -53.42 -1.09
C ARG A 502 -21.72 -54.01 -0.29
N SER A 503 -22.47 -53.14 0.40
CA SER A 503 -23.96 -53.10 0.49
C SER A 503 -24.35 -51.71 1.05
N VAL A 504 -25.35 -50.93 0.60
CA VAL A 504 -26.56 -51.03 -0.25
C VAL A 504 -27.86 -51.41 0.49
N SER A 505 -28.91 -50.61 0.23
CA SER A 505 -30.31 -50.68 0.75
C SER A 505 -30.52 -50.26 2.22
N SER A 506 -31.68 -49.72 2.64
CA SER A 506 -32.72 -48.91 1.96
C SER A 506 -33.75 -48.43 3.01
N GLY A 507 -34.26 -47.20 2.94
CA GLY A 507 -35.42 -46.84 3.78
C GLY A 507 -35.73 -45.34 3.91
N ALA A 508 -36.91 -44.96 3.43
CA ALA A 508 -37.68 -43.74 3.75
C ALA A 508 -39.18 -44.11 3.60
N PRO A 509 -40.16 -43.30 4.04
CA PRO A 509 -40.07 -41.98 4.70
C PRO A 509 -40.91 -41.88 5.99
N SER A 510 -40.85 -40.73 6.66
CA SER A 510 -42.03 -40.08 7.28
C SER A 510 -41.69 -38.62 7.66
N SER A 511 -42.72 -37.78 7.74
CA SER A 511 -42.61 -36.34 8.03
C SER A 511 -43.06 -36.02 9.46
N LEU A 512 -42.54 -34.92 10.04
CA LEU A 512 -43.36 -33.90 10.72
C LEU A 512 -42.52 -32.70 11.23
N THR A 513 -42.77 -31.51 10.65
CA THR A 513 -42.81 -30.16 11.28
C THR A 513 -41.58 -29.53 11.98
N ALA A 514 -41.72 -28.21 12.16
CA ALA A 514 -40.90 -27.26 12.94
C ALA A 514 -39.58 -26.80 12.29
N SER A 515 -39.25 -25.53 12.52
CA SER A 515 -38.21 -24.79 11.79
C SER A 515 -37.13 -24.23 12.71
N GLU A 516 -35.99 -24.90 12.78
CA GLU A 516 -34.78 -24.32 13.35
C GLU A 516 -33.84 -23.88 12.23
N ARG A 517 -33.79 -22.57 11.96
CA ARG A 517 -32.69 -21.98 11.18
C ARG A 517 -31.54 -21.71 12.14
N GLU A 518 -30.45 -22.45 11.99
CA GLU A 518 -29.20 -22.13 12.65
C GLU A 518 -28.80 -20.67 12.38
N ARG A 519 -28.33 -19.98 13.42
CA ARG A 519 -27.80 -18.62 13.27
C ARG A 519 -26.37 -18.70 12.72
N PRO A 520 -26.03 -17.98 11.64
CA PRO A 520 -24.64 -17.89 11.20
C PRO A 520 -23.80 -17.17 12.27
N PRO A 521 -22.54 -17.58 12.49
CA PRO A 521 -21.72 -17.02 13.57
C PRO A 521 -21.35 -15.55 13.34
N ASP A 522 -21.44 -14.75 14.41
CA ASP A 522 -20.98 -13.36 14.45
C ASP A 522 -19.45 -13.27 14.33
N GLU A 523 -18.93 -12.95 13.14
CA GLU A 523 -17.54 -12.50 13.00
C GLU A 523 -17.38 -11.46 11.87
N ILE A 524 -17.90 -10.25 12.13
CA ILE A 524 -17.54 -9.00 11.46
C ILE A 524 -17.43 -7.91 12.54
N PRO A 525 -16.30 -7.20 12.69
CA PRO A 525 -16.23 -6.02 13.54
C PRO A 525 -17.24 -4.96 13.06
N ARG A 526 -18.27 -4.68 13.86
CA ARG A 526 -19.37 -3.74 13.51
C ARG A 526 -18.95 -2.26 13.50
N THR A 527 -17.69 -1.97 13.85
CA THR A 527 -17.14 -0.65 14.20
C THR A 527 -16.99 0.35 13.06
N ILE A 528 -17.28 -0.01 11.81
CA ILE A 528 -17.09 0.87 10.64
C ILE A 528 -18.36 1.70 10.30
N TYR A 529 -19.54 1.33 10.83
CA TYR A 529 -20.82 1.97 10.43
C TYR A 529 -21.71 2.49 11.58
N GLU A 530 -21.30 2.33 12.83
CA GLU A 530 -21.98 2.92 14.00
C GLU A 530 -21.09 3.96 14.71
N ASN A 531 -20.76 5.05 14.01
CA ASN A 531 -20.10 6.23 14.58
C ASN A 531 -20.54 7.55 13.92
N ILE A 532 -21.82 7.65 13.54
CA ILE A 532 -22.51 8.94 13.41
C ILE A 532 -23.00 9.32 14.82
N PRO A 533 -22.66 10.50 15.37
CA PRO A 533 -23.10 10.89 16.71
C PRO A 533 -24.63 10.85 16.87
N LEU A 534 -25.12 10.16 17.90
CA LEU A 534 -26.56 10.01 18.20
C LEU A 534 -27.22 11.29 18.78
N LYS A 535 -26.78 12.47 18.32
CA LYS A 535 -27.28 13.78 18.73
C LYS A 535 -27.57 14.74 17.56
N GLU A 536 -28.09 14.22 16.44
CA GLU A 536 -28.82 15.05 15.47
C GLU A 536 -29.81 14.24 14.63
N ARG A 537 -30.84 13.69 15.31
CA ARG A 537 -31.94 12.97 14.64
C ARG A 537 -33.34 13.40 15.09
N LYS A 538 -33.51 14.71 15.30
CA LYS A 538 -34.81 15.40 15.38
C LYS A 538 -34.69 16.80 14.76
N LEU A 539 -34.96 16.93 13.45
CA LEU A 539 -35.38 18.18 12.78
C LEU A 539 -35.77 17.94 11.31
N SER A 540 -36.71 17.00 11.10
CA SER A 540 -37.40 16.71 9.84
C SER A 540 -38.45 15.63 10.16
N THR A 541 -39.75 15.77 9.89
CA THR A 541 -40.55 16.91 9.38
C THR A 541 -41.80 17.04 10.23
N ASN A 542 -42.31 18.27 10.43
CA ASN A 542 -43.68 18.48 10.88
C ASN A 542 -44.16 19.89 10.51
N SER A 543 -44.67 20.06 9.29
CA SER A 543 -45.02 21.35 8.70
C SER A 543 -46.46 21.37 8.18
N HIS A 544 -47.43 21.38 9.10
CA HIS A 544 -48.82 21.73 8.81
C HIS A 544 -49.35 22.75 9.83
N ALA A 545 -50.25 23.60 9.34
CA ALA A 545 -50.60 24.93 9.84
C ALA A 545 -50.89 25.06 11.34
N VAL A 546 -50.55 26.24 11.87
CA VAL A 546 -51.13 26.78 13.11
C VAL A 546 -52.61 27.11 12.87
N ALA A 547 -53.48 26.54 13.69
CA ALA A 547 -54.83 27.02 13.94
C ALA A 547 -55.12 26.91 15.45
N VAL A 548 -55.95 27.80 15.98
CA VAL A 548 -56.04 28.07 17.43
C VAL A 548 -57.39 27.59 18.00
N THR A 549 -57.42 27.45 19.33
CA THR A 549 -58.58 27.44 20.26
C THR A 549 -59.28 26.13 20.61
N ALA A 550 -59.35 25.91 21.93
CA ALA A 550 -60.44 25.34 22.74
C ALA A 550 -60.96 23.91 22.47
N VAL A 551 -60.85 23.07 23.51
CA VAL A 551 -61.77 21.95 23.73
C VAL A 551 -63.01 22.48 24.47
N ALA A 552 -64.19 22.21 23.93
CA ALA A 552 -65.48 22.37 24.62
C ALA A 552 -66.28 21.07 24.51
N THR A 553 -67.11 20.78 25.51
CA THR A 553 -67.82 19.50 25.64
C THR A 553 -69.08 19.41 24.78
N GLY A 554 -69.30 18.27 24.13
CA GLY A 554 -70.49 18.00 23.31
C GLY A 554 -70.68 16.51 23.01
N ASN A 555 -71.94 16.07 22.95
CA ASN A 555 -72.32 14.66 22.71
C ASN A 555 -72.18 14.25 21.23
N PRO A 556 -72.02 12.95 20.93
CA PRO A 556 -71.75 12.46 19.57
C PRO A 556 -72.98 12.53 18.64
N PRO A 557 -72.80 12.80 17.33
CA PRO A 557 -73.85 12.76 16.33
C PRO A 557 -74.17 11.34 15.83
N PRO A 558 -75.35 11.11 15.20
CA PRO A 558 -75.79 9.79 14.72
C PRO A 558 -75.08 9.34 13.42
N PRO A 559 -75.11 8.02 13.09
CA PRO A 559 -74.45 7.47 11.91
C PRO A 559 -75.13 7.86 10.58
N PRO A 560 -74.36 7.90 9.46
CA PRO A 560 -74.85 8.37 8.16
C PRO A 560 -75.73 7.35 7.42
N PRO A 561 -76.61 7.81 6.51
CA PRO A 561 -77.50 6.93 5.75
C PRO A 561 -76.77 6.18 4.64
N ARG A 562 -77.19 4.93 4.38
CA ARG A 562 -76.84 4.21 3.14
C ARG A 562 -77.54 4.86 1.95
N LYS A 563 -76.80 5.04 0.85
CA LYS A 563 -77.38 5.07 -0.50
C LYS A 563 -77.09 3.75 -1.19
N ALA A 564 -77.96 3.38 -2.13
CA ALA A 564 -77.90 2.12 -2.88
C ALA A 564 -78.12 2.40 -4.36
N ILE A 565 -77.60 1.47 -5.19
CA ILE A 565 -77.59 1.49 -6.66
C ILE A 565 -76.72 2.62 -7.22
#